data_AF-A0A914ID27-F1
#
_entry.id   AF-A0A914ID27-F1
#
_cell.length_a   1.000
_cell.length_b   1.000
_cell.length_c   1.000
_cell.angle_alpha   90.00
_cell.angle_beta   90.00
_cell.angle_gamma   90.00
#
_symmetry.space_group_name_H-M   'P 1'
#
loop_
_entity.id
_entity.type
_entity.pdbx_description
1 polymer ?
#
loop_
_entity_poly.entity_id
_entity_poly.type
_entity_poly.pdbx_seq_one_letter_code
_entity_poly.pdbx_strand_id
1 'polypeptide(L)'
;MTESPNFLSIFVFLLLNSDFFGHNSALANLIFHNIEFDSDCMKAMCMADSECEQQGCAEDTFGRLGCGFFRMNIWQYKQCYEPGRRIGEPSETAWIRCSEDYECASKCIVHVASRFRLKCYGKSDCETIARIHDGGANGCRTGETLPYWFSVKSFCPDC
;
A
#
# COMPACT_ATOMS: atom_id res chain seq x y z
N MET A 1 11.24 -65.14 -16.70
CA MET A 1 10.00 -64.92 -17.47
C MET A 1 8.88 -64.71 -16.47
N THR A 2 8.51 -63.46 -16.20
CA THR A 2 7.17 -63.04 -15.74
C THR A 2 7.14 -61.53 -15.85
N GLU A 3 6.18 -61.05 -16.61
CA GLU A 3 6.10 -59.74 -17.25
C GLU A 3 5.65 -58.64 -16.28
N SER A 4 6.07 -57.39 -16.57
CA SER A 4 5.57 -56.18 -15.90
C SER A 4 4.18 -55.81 -16.43
N PRO A 5 3.21 -55.41 -15.58
CA PRO A 5 1.95 -54.89 -16.07
C PRO A 5 2.05 -53.40 -16.47
N ASN A 6 1.45 -53.12 -17.63
CA ASN A 6 1.44 -51.88 -18.39
C ASN A 6 0.84 -50.66 -17.67
N PHE A 7 1.50 -49.51 -17.81
CA PHE A 7 1.12 -48.18 -17.29
C PHE A 7 -0.13 -47.54 -17.95
N LEU A 8 -0.81 -48.23 -18.88
CA LEU A 8 -1.92 -47.66 -19.66
C LEU A 8 -3.32 -47.79 -19.03
N SER A 9 -3.47 -48.44 -17.87
CA SER A 9 -4.81 -48.71 -17.31
C SER A 9 -5.28 -47.76 -16.19
N ILE A 10 -4.46 -46.77 -15.80
CA ILE A 10 -4.82 -45.77 -14.76
C ILE A 10 -5.46 -44.51 -15.38
N PHE A 11 -5.28 -44.27 -16.68
CA PHE A 11 -5.73 -43.03 -17.34
C PHE A 11 -7.21 -43.00 -17.77
N VAL A 12 -7.98 -44.07 -17.54
CA VAL A 12 -9.39 -44.15 -17.99
C VAL A 12 -10.40 -43.80 -16.89
N PHE A 13 -9.98 -43.64 -15.63
CA PHE A 13 -10.89 -43.37 -14.50
C PHE A 13 -11.15 -41.88 -14.18
N LEU A 14 -10.52 -40.94 -14.88
CA LEU A 14 -10.71 -39.50 -14.64
C LEU A 14 -11.47 -38.76 -15.77
N LEU A 15 -12.01 -39.48 -16.75
CA LEU A 15 -12.67 -38.90 -17.93
C LEU A 15 -14.17 -39.18 -18.04
N LEU A 16 -14.89 -39.40 -16.94
CA LEU A 16 -16.35 -39.55 -16.97
C LEU A 16 -16.99 -38.98 -15.70
N ASN A 17 -17.10 -37.65 -15.63
CA ASN A 17 -18.13 -36.86 -14.93
C ASN A 17 -17.86 -35.38 -15.28
N SER A 18 -18.29 -34.86 -16.45
CA SER A 18 -19.53 -34.08 -16.66
C SER A 18 -19.77 -33.02 -15.58
N ASP A 19 -19.99 -31.74 -15.80
CA ASP A 19 -20.09 -30.83 -16.94
C ASP A 19 -20.21 -29.41 -16.33
N PHE A 20 -20.25 -28.38 -17.18
CA PHE A 20 -20.72 -27.01 -16.88
C PHE A 20 -19.78 -26.08 -16.09
N PHE A 21 -18.96 -25.32 -16.82
CA PHE A 21 -19.23 -23.89 -17.11
C PHE A 21 -18.15 -23.38 -18.06
N GLY A 22 -18.44 -23.44 -19.36
CA GLY A 22 -17.82 -22.50 -20.28
C GLY A 22 -18.42 -21.11 -20.03
N HIS A 23 -17.56 -20.12 -19.78
CA HIS A 23 -17.77 -18.75 -20.24
C HIS A 23 -16.40 -18.16 -20.55
N ASN A 24 -16.17 -17.92 -21.84
CA ASN A 24 -15.15 -17.01 -22.34
C ASN A 24 -15.27 -15.68 -21.61
N SER A 25 -14.22 -15.25 -20.90
CA SER A 25 -14.06 -13.86 -20.45
C SER A 25 -12.79 -13.26 -21.05
N ALA A 26 -12.60 -13.48 -22.36
CA ALA A 26 -11.90 -12.49 -23.16
C ALA A 26 -12.83 -11.28 -23.30
N LEU A 27 -12.34 -10.08 -22.96
CA LEU A 27 -12.96 -8.77 -23.19
C LEU A 27 -14.00 -8.30 -22.16
N ALA A 28 -13.62 -8.16 -20.89
CA ALA A 28 -14.06 -7.05 -20.03
C ALA A 28 -13.49 -7.23 -18.61
N ASN A 29 -12.27 -6.77 -18.37
CA ASN A 29 -11.91 -6.23 -17.07
C ASN A 29 -10.74 -5.27 -17.30
N LEU A 30 -11.10 -3.99 -17.29
CA LEU A 30 -10.19 -2.88 -17.11
C LEU A 30 -9.28 -3.19 -15.92
N ILE A 31 -8.02 -2.80 -16.05
CA ILE A 31 -6.93 -3.03 -15.11
C ILE A 31 -7.26 -2.33 -13.78
N PHE A 32 -8.10 -2.92 -12.94
CA PHE A 32 -8.05 -2.66 -11.50
C PHE A 32 -6.77 -3.32 -11.02
N HIS A 33 -5.73 -2.51 -10.79
CA HIS A 33 -4.56 -2.95 -10.05
C HIS A 33 -5.06 -3.45 -8.70
N ASN A 34 -5.07 -4.77 -8.49
CA ASN A 34 -5.32 -5.33 -7.17
C ASN A 34 -4.13 -4.95 -6.30
N ILE A 35 -4.25 -3.86 -5.55
CA ILE A 35 -3.25 -3.45 -4.56
C ILE A 35 -3.22 -4.53 -3.47
N GLU A 36 -2.07 -5.17 -3.31
CA GLU A 36 -1.81 -6.03 -2.15
C GLU A 36 -1.42 -5.12 -0.98
N PHE A 37 -2.16 -5.22 0.12
CA PHE A 37 -1.95 -4.41 1.30
C PHE A 37 -1.08 -5.16 2.31
N ASP A 38 0.02 -4.52 2.74
CA ASP A 38 0.91 -5.09 3.76
C ASP A 38 0.23 -5.23 5.14
N SER A 39 -0.81 -4.42 5.41
CA SER A 39 -1.65 -4.49 6.62
C SER A 39 -2.96 -3.73 6.44
N ASP A 40 -3.94 -4.02 7.30
CA ASP A 40 -5.20 -3.25 7.38
C ASP A 40 -4.95 -1.76 7.69
N CYS A 41 -3.88 -1.45 8.42
CA CYS A 41 -3.46 -0.08 8.67
C CYS A 41 -3.07 0.66 7.39
N MET A 42 -2.23 0.05 6.55
CA MET A 42 -1.81 0.68 5.29
C MET A 42 -2.99 0.85 4.33
N LYS A 43 -3.94 -0.10 4.32
CA LYS A 43 -5.20 0.06 3.60
C LYS A 43 -5.99 1.27 4.11
N ALA A 44 -6.19 1.37 5.42
CA ALA A 44 -6.94 2.46 6.03
C ALA A 44 -6.32 3.84 5.78
N MET A 45 -4.99 3.95 5.84
CA MET A 45 -4.27 5.18 5.49
C MET A 45 -4.48 5.55 4.01
N CYS A 46 -4.31 4.60 3.11
CA CYS A 46 -4.53 4.79 1.67
C CYS A 46 -5.96 5.28 1.37
N MET A 47 -6.96 4.68 2.03
CA MET A 47 -8.36 5.12 1.92
C MET A 47 -8.56 6.55 2.43
N ALA A 48 -7.94 6.91 3.56
CA ALA A 48 -8.06 8.25 4.15
C ALA A 48 -7.38 9.33 3.30
N ASP A 49 -6.30 9.01 2.59
CA ASP A 49 -5.50 9.96 1.83
C ASP A 49 -6.00 10.17 0.40
N SER A 50 -6.42 9.09 -0.28
CA SER A 50 -6.73 9.15 -1.71
C SER A 50 -7.85 8.22 -2.16
N GLU A 51 -8.69 7.73 -1.23
CA GLU A 51 -9.65 6.64 -1.50
C GLU A 51 -8.95 5.38 -2.06
N CYS A 52 -7.66 5.27 -1.75
CA CYS A 52 -6.72 4.32 -2.29
C CYS A 52 -6.64 4.26 -3.82
N GLU A 53 -6.78 5.41 -4.46
CA GLU A 53 -6.54 5.59 -5.88
C GLU A 53 -5.24 6.37 -6.13
N GLN A 54 -4.61 6.13 -7.30
CA GLN A 54 -3.49 6.94 -7.73
C GLN A 54 -3.99 8.33 -8.05
N GLN A 55 -3.69 9.27 -7.17
CA GLN A 55 -3.99 10.68 -7.36
C GLN A 55 -2.69 11.41 -7.68
N GLY A 56 -2.74 12.38 -8.59
CA GLY A 56 -1.60 13.27 -8.81
C GLY A 56 -1.28 14.12 -7.57
N CYS A 57 -0.51 15.18 -7.75
CA CYS A 57 -0.19 16.08 -6.64
C CYS A 57 -1.29 17.12 -6.43
N ALA A 58 -1.68 17.36 -5.17
CA ALA A 58 -2.52 18.50 -4.81
C ALA A 58 -2.14 19.05 -3.43
N GLU A 59 -2.47 20.31 -3.20
CA GLU A 59 -2.32 20.96 -1.90
C GLU A 59 -3.52 20.61 -1.01
N ASP A 60 -3.25 20.42 0.28
CA ASP A 60 -4.30 20.35 1.29
C ASP A 60 -4.80 21.75 1.71
N THR A 61 -5.75 21.80 2.65
CA THR A 61 -6.32 23.06 3.15
C THR A 61 -5.31 23.98 3.85
N PHE A 62 -4.11 23.48 4.15
CA PHE A 62 -3.02 24.22 4.78
C PHE A 62 -1.90 24.57 3.77
N GLY A 63 -2.10 24.32 2.48
CA GLY A 63 -1.11 24.58 1.43
C GLY A 63 0.05 23.57 1.43
N ARG A 64 -0.11 22.40 2.07
CA ARG A 64 0.90 21.32 2.05
C ARG A 64 0.69 20.48 0.80
N LEU A 65 1.70 20.43 -0.07
CA LEU A 65 1.67 19.62 -1.29
C LEU A 65 1.94 18.14 -0.99
N GLY A 66 1.02 17.28 -1.40
CA GLY A 66 1.12 15.82 -1.30
C GLY A 66 0.72 15.11 -2.58
N CYS A 67 1.33 13.96 -2.88
CA CYS A 67 1.11 13.21 -4.12
C CYS A 67 0.75 11.74 -3.87
N GLY A 68 0.08 11.12 -4.84
CA GLY A 68 -0.06 9.67 -4.91
C GLY A 68 -1.05 9.07 -3.92
N PHE A 69 -0.89 7.76 -3.69
CA PHE A 69 -1.78 6.93 -2.86
C PHE A 69 -1.91 7.39 -1.40
N PHE A 70 -0.90 8.06 -0.89
CA PHE A 70 -0.82 8.46 0.52
C PHE A 70 -0.64 9.97 0.69
N ARG A 71 -0.92 10.77 -0.35
CA ARG A 71 -0.64 12.22 -0.35
C ARG A 71 0.74 12.57 0.26
N MET A 72 1.74 11.73 -0.03
CA MET A 72 3.06 11.80 0.58
C MET A 72 3.74 13.09 0.15
N ASN A 73 4.33 13.83 1.09
CA ASN A 73 5.08 15.05 0.79
C ASN A 73 6.56 14.75 0.51
N ILE A 74 7.24 15.68 -0.18
CA ILE A 74 8.66 15.51 -0.56
C ILE A 74 9.61 15.36 0.65
N TRP A 75 9.26 15.94 1.79
CA TRP A 75 10.11 15.87 2.99
C TRP A 75 10.12 14.46 3.57
N GLN A 76 8.98 13.76 3.57
CA GLN A 76 8.91 12.35 3.95
C GLN A 76 9.70 11.47 2.99
N TYR A 77 9.60 11.71 1.69
CA TYR A 77 10.40 10.99 0.69
C TYR A 77 11.91 11.14 0.94
N LYS A 78 12.36 12.36 1.25
CA LYS A 78 13.76 12.61 1.64
C LYS A 78 14.14 11.89 2.95
N GLN A 79 13.20 11.76 3.90
CA GLN A 79 13.44 11.08 5.17
C GLN A 79 13.52 9.55 5.07
N CYS A 80 12.90 8.95 4.05
CA CYS A 80 13.05 7.53 3.71
C CYS A 80 14.21 7.25 2.72
N TYR A 81 15.13 8.20 2.58
CA TYR A 81 16.35 8.09 1.77
C TYR A 81 16.10 8.02 0.25
N GLU A 82 15.02 8.65 -0.22
CA GLU A 82 14.75 8.86 -1.65
C GLU A 82 14.77 7.55 -2.48
N PRO A 83 13.96 6.54 -2.12
CA PRO A 83 13.97 5.25 -2.79
C PRO A 83 13.69 5.41 -4.29
N GLY A 84 14.45 4.64 -5.10
CA GLY A 84 14.30 4.64 -6.56
C GLY A 84 14.85 5.87 -7.30
N ARG A 85 15.40 6.87 -6.60
CA ARG A 85 16.04 8.03 -7.22
C ARG A 85 17.32 7.63 -7.96
N ARG A 86 17.45 8.10 -9.20
CA ARG A 86 18.62 7.86 -10.05
C ARG A 86 19.69 8.92 -9.80
N ILE A 87 20.95 8.59 -10.10
CA ILE A 87 22.06 9.55 -10.00
C ILE A 87 21.78 10.72 -10.96
N GLY A 88 21.82 11.95 -10.44
CA GLY A 88 21.51 13.17 -11.19
C GLY A 88 20.01 13.47 -11.39
N GLU A 89 19.11 12.59 -10.96
CA GLU A 89 17.66 12.85 -10.99
C GLU A 89 17.27 13.81 -9.86
N PRO A 90 16.48 14.87 -10.15
CA PRO A 90 15.90 15.73 -9.13
C PRO A 90 15.03 14.92 -8.15
N SER A 91 15.12 15.25 -6.86
CA SER A 91 14.34 14.59 -5.82
C SER A 91 12.84 14.70 -6.07
N GLU A 92 12.38 15.82 -6.62
CA GLU A 92 10.98 16.11 -6.92
C GLU A 92 10.43 15.11 -7.95
N THR A 93 11.19 14.79 -8.99
CA THR A 93 10.79 13.82 -10.02
C THR A 93 10.71 12.41 -9.44
N ALA A 94 11.70 12.01 -8.64
CA ALA A 94 11.73 10.69 -8.04
C ALA A 94 10.67 10.52 -6.94
N TRP A 95 10.40 11.59 -6.19
CA TRP A 95 9.34 11.66 -5.17
C TRP A 95 7.96 11.42 -5.78
N ILE A 96 7.62 12.13 -6.85
CA ILE A 96 6.32 11.95 -7.53
C ILE A 96 6.19 10.51 -8.00
N ARG A 97 7.20 9.99 -8.72
CA ARG A 97 7.22 8.60 -9.19
C ARG A 97 7.07 7.56 -8.07
N CYS A 98 7.72 7.77 -6.92
CA CYS A 98 7.57 6.88 -5.77
C CYS A 98 6.21 7.04 -5.08
N SER A 99 5.64 8.25 -5.04
CA SER A 99 4.35 8.49 -4.40
C SER A 99 3.19 7.87 -5.21
N GLU A 100 3.31 7.90 -6.53
CA GLU A 100 2.36 7.28 -7.47
C GLU A 100 2.49 5.75 -7.56
N ASP A 101 3.51 5.17 -6.92
CA ASP A 101 3.72 3.74 -6.82
C ASP A 101 3.38 3.27 -5.40
N TYR A 102 2.32 2.48 -5.25
CA TYR A 102 1.81 2.08 -3.93
C TYR A 102 2.90 1.42 -3.06
N GLU A 103 3.68 0.50 -3.64
CA GLU A 103 4.69 -0.27 -2.92
C GLU A 103 5.87 0.61 -2.47
N CYS A 104 6.31 1.54 -3.32
CA CYS A 104 7.36 2.49 -2.97
C CYS A 104 6.90 3.44 -1.86
N ALA A 105 5.68 3.98 -2.00
CA ALA A 105 5.10 4.88 -1.03
C ALA A 105 4.85 4.20 0.34
N SER A 106 4.26 3.01 0.36
CA SER A 106 3.98 2.26 1.59
C SER A 106 5.27 1.97 2.38
N LYS A 107 6.30 1.48 1.69
CA LYS A 107 7.62 1.21 2.29
C LYS A 107 8.28 2.47 2.80
N CYS A 108 8.17 3.59 2.07
CA CYS A 108 8.70 4.88 2.51
C CYS A 108 8.01 5.35 3.81
N ILE A 109 6.69 5.27 3.89
CA ILE A 109 5.91 5.67 5.08
C ILE A 109 6.29 4.82 6.29
N VAL A 110 6.33 3.50 6.14
CA VAL A 110 6.74 2.58 7.23
C VAL A 110 8.18 2.87 7.68
N HIS A 111 9.08 3.18 6.74
CA HIS A 111 10.45 3.55 7.07
C HIS A 111 10.52 4.83 7.92
N VAL A 112 9.83 5.89 7.51
CA VAL A 112 9.77 7.15 8.27
C VAL A 112 9.15 6.92 9.65
N ALA A 113 8.07 6.14 9.73
CA ALA A 113 7.44 5.79 11.00
C ALA A 113 8.41 5.05 11.94
N SER A 114 9.12 4.04 11.44
CA SER A 114 10.12 3.29 12.20
C SER A 114 11.21 4.20 12.77
N ARG A 115 11.69 5.16 11.97
CA ARG A 115 12.70 6.15 12.37
C ARG A 115 12.24 7.01 13.55
N PHE A 116 10.96 7.39 13.61
CA PHE A 116 10.44 8.31 14.62
C PHE A 116 9.56 7.65 15.69
N ARG A 117 9.39 6.32 15.65
CA ARG A 117 8.49 5.56 16.54
C ARG A 117 8.70 5.82 18.03
N LEU A 118 9.95 6.07 18.47
CA LEU A 118 10.26 6.32 19.88
C LEU A 118 9.62 7.61 20.41
N LYS A 119 9.18 8.51 19.53
CA LYS A 119 8.44 9.74 19.90
C LYS A 119 6.92 9.51 20.00
N CYS A 120 6.46 8.28 19.80
CA CYS A 120 5.05 7.86 19.83
C CYS A 120 4.79 6.80 20.92
N TYR A 121 5.50 6.86 22.05
CA TYR A 121 5.35 5.87 23.11
C TYR A 121 3.89 5.73 23.59
N GLY A 122 3.45 4.49 23.79
CA GLY A 122 2.10 4.17 24.29
C GLY A 122 0.99 4.20 23.22
N LYS A 123 1.35 4.32 21.94
CA LYS A 123 0.41 4.27 20.81
C LYS A 123 0.47 2.90 20.12
N SER A 124 -0.63 2.49 19.47
CA SER A 124 -0.60 1.30 18.61
C SER A 124 0.35 1.54 17.44
N ASP A 125 0.77 0.46 16.77
CA ASP A 125 1.62 0.58 15.59
C ASP A 125 0.92 1.39 14.49
N CYS A 126 -0.39 1.20 14.29
CA CYS A 126 -1.13 1.95 13.29
C CYS A 126 -1.27 3.43 13.66
N GLU A 127 -1.61 3.77 14.91
CA GLU A 127 -1.64 5.17 15.34
C GLU A 127 -0.25 5.82 15.19
N THR A 128 0.81 5.07 15.48
CA THR A 128 2.20 5.55 15.32
C THR A 128 2.51 5.88 13.87
N ILE A 129 2.23 4.96 12.93
CA ILE A 129 2.49 5.17 11.51
C ILE A 129 1.66 6.34 10.97
N ALA A 130 0.35 6.33 11.23
CA ALA A 130 -0.57 7.35 10.74
C ALA A 130 -0.21 8.75 11.25
N ARG A 131 0.09 8.90 12.55
CA ARG A 131 0.39 10.21 13.11
C ARG A 131 1.77 10.73 12.70
N ILE A 132 2.77 9.86 12.51
CA ILE A 132 4.05 10.25 11.92
C ILE A 132 3.88 10.62 10.45
N HIS A 133 2.96 9.97 9.74
CA HIS A 133 2.65 10.30 8.36
C HIS A 133 2.03 11.71 8.24
N ASP A 134 1.03 12.07 9.05
CA ASP A 134 0.44 13.42 8.95
C ASP A 134 1.32 14.53 9.55
N GLY A 135 1.96 14.27 10.70
CA GLY A 135 2.69 15.30 11.46
C GLY A 135 4.22 15.20 11.42
N GLY A 136 4.79 14.29 10.64
CA GLY A 136 6.22 14.04 10.60
C GLY A 136 6.81 13.58 11.93
N ALA A 137 8.08 13.90 12.17
CA ALA A 137 8.85 13.38 13.30
C ALA A 137 8.25 13.67 14.69
N ASN A 138 7.38 14.67 14.84
CA ASN A 138 6.74 15.01 16.10
C ASN A 138 5.23 14.79 16.07
N GLY A 139 4.69 14.11 15.06
CA GLY A 139 3.25 13.97 14.86
C GLY A 139 2.50 13.37 16.05
N CYS A 140 3.15 12.51 16.85
CA CYS A 140 2.53 11.96 18.06
C CYS A 140 2.54 12.89 19.29
N ARG A 141 3.31 13.99 19.25
CA ARG A 141 3.53 14.87 20.41
C ARG A 141 2.46 15.95 20.58
N THR A 142 1.72 16.27 19.52
CA THR A 142 0.66 17.29 19.55
C THR A 142 -0.69 16.65 19.20
N GLY A 143 -1.80 17.28 19.61
CA GLY A 143 -3.14 16.82 19.24
C GLY A 143 -3.52 17.09 17.78
N GLU A 144 -2.68 17.78 17.01
CA GLU A 144 -2.97 18.27 15.66
C GLU A 144 -3.21 17.15 14.65
N THR A 145 -2.59 15.99 14.86
CA THR A 145 -2.72 14.80 13.99
C THR A 145 -3.84 13.85 14.41
N LEU A 146 -4.57 14.15 15.49
CA LEU A 146 -5.70 13.32 15.94
C LEU A 146 -6.84 13.26 14.92
N PRO A 147 -7.23 14.37 14.23
CA PRO A 147 -8.25 14.30 13.18
C PRO A 147 -7.89 13.31 12.07
N TYR A 148 -6.63 13.33 11.61
CA TYR A 148 -6.16 12.36 10.62
C TYR A 148 -6.22 10.92 11.16
N TRP A 149 -5.70 10.69 12.38
CA TRP A 149 -5.77 9.38 13.01
C TRP A 149 -7.20 8.85 13.14
N PHE A 150 -8.16 9.68 13.54
CA PHE A 150 -9.56 9.26 13.64
C PHE A 150 -10.18 8.96 12.28
N SER A 151 -9.77 9.65 11.21
CA SER A 151 -10.13 9.28 9.83
C SER A 151 -9.64 7.88 9.49
N VAL A 152 -8.34 7.59 9.71
CA VAL A 152 -7.75 6.26 9.49
C VAL A 152 -8.47 5.18 10.32
N LYS A 153 -8.69 5.43 11.62
CA LYS A 153 -9.39 4.50 12.52
C LYS A 153 -10.84 4.22 12.10
N SER A 154 -11.49 5.12 11.36
CA SER A 154 -12.82 4.87 10.81
C SER A 154 -12.84 3.79 9.72
N PHE A 155 -11.72 3.62 8.99
CA PHE A 155 -11.54 2.56 7.99
C PHE A 155 -10.97 1.27 8.57
N CYS A 156 -10.33 1.34 9.74
CA CYS A 156 -9.84 0.17 10.48
C CYS A 156 -10.14 0.32 11.99
N PRO A 157 -11.33 -0.10 12.45
CA PRO A 157 -11.74 0.02 13.86
C PRO A 157 -10.86 -0.78 14.84
N ASP A 158 -10.30 -1.88 14.36
CA ASP A 158 -9.43 -2.79 15.12
C ASP A 158 -7.94 -2.40 15.08
N CYS A 159 -7.63 -1.29 14.37
CA CYS A 159 -6.41 -0.52 14.50
C CYS A 159 -6.53 0.50 15.68
#